data_AF-A0A7W1P2Z7-F1
#
_entry.id   AF-A0A7W1P2Z7-F1
#
_cell.length_a   1.000
_cell.length_b   1.000
_cell.length_c   1.000
_cell.angle_alpha   90.00
_cell.angle_beta   90.00
_cell.angle_gamma   90.00
#
_symmetry.space_group_name_H-M   'P 1'
#
loop_
_entity.id
_entity.type
_entity.pdbx_description
1 polymer ?
#
loop_
_entity_poly.entity_id
_entity_poly.type
_entity_poly.pdbx_seq_one_letter_code
_entity_poly.pdbx_strand_id
1 'polypeptide(L)'
;MPGEFALDGEIVAQDEQGRPSFQLLQNHVTRPLEVFLYAFDLLYQGGSDLQRERIERRRELLNEMLAEAMDPLRVSPLLDGRSDQVLNAVQTLGLKGVVGKRRGSAYESGERSGAWIKFRTNQDQDFVIGGYVPGSLGFDSLLVGVYEDA
;
A
#
# COMPACT_ATOMS: atom_id res chain seq x y z
N MET A 1 -11.92 -18.56 -9.78
CA MET A 1 -12.37 -17.17 -9.57
C MET A 1 -13.82 -17.07 -10.02
N PRO A 2 -14.70 -16.41 -9.25
CA PRO A 2 -16.06 -16.08 -9.69
C PRO A 2 -16.01 -15.14 -10.91
N GLY A 3 -17.17 -14.85 -11.52
CA GLY A 3 -17.32 -14.07 -12.76
C GLY A 3 -16.74 -12.64 -12.72
N GLU A 4 -17.58 -11.62 -12.88
CA GLU A 4 -17.10 -10.23 -12.82
C GLU A 4 -16.79 -9.81 -11.38
N PHE A 5 -15.68 -9.12 -11.15
CA PHE A 5 -15.30 -8.59 -9.84
C PHE A 5 -14.44 -7.33 -9.97
N ALA A 6 -14.37 -6.53 -8.90
CA ALA A 6 -13.45 -5.41 -8.79
C ALA A 6 -12.70 -5.47 -7.45
N LEU A 7 -11.37 -5.48 -7.53
CA LEU A 7 -10.46 -5.49 -6.38
C LEU A 7 -9.81 -4.13 -6.20
N ASP A 8 -9.57 -3.76 -4.95
CA ASP A 8 -8.64 -2.70 -4.60
C ASP A 8 -7.41 -3.30 -3.91
N GLY A 9 -6.23 -2.83 -4.27
CA GLY A 9 -4.97 -3.49 -3.95
C GLY A 9 -3.73 -2.66 -4.29
N GLU A 10 -2.60 -3.09 -3.77
CA GLU A 10 -1.29 -2.48 -4.05
C GLU A 10 -0.47 -3.41 -4.93
N ILE A 11 0.09 -2.89 -6.03
CA ILE A 11 1.12 -3.60 -6.81
C ILE A 11 2.46 -3.41 -6.11
N VAL A 12 3.14 -4.51 -5.82
CA VAL A 12 4.37 -4.54 -5.04
C VAL A 12 5.43 -5.33 -5.78
N ALA A 13 6.59 -4.71 -6.02
CA ALA A 13 7.81 -5.44 -6.33
C ALA A 13 8.53 -5.83 -5.05
N GLN A 14 9.21 -6.97 -5.07
CA GLN A 14 10.02 -7.44 -3.96
C GLN A 14 11.51 -7.41 -4.32
N ASP A 15 12.37 -7.10 -3.34
CA ASP A 15 13.82 -7.26 -3.48
C ASP A 15 14.24 -8.73 -3.36
N GLU A 16 15.53 -9.02 -3.48
CA GLU A 16 16.09 -10.39 -3.36
C GLU A 16 15.81 -11.04 -2.00
N GLN A 17 15.43 -10.26 -0.98
CA GLN A 17 15.03 -10.73 0.35
C GLN A 17 13.50 -10.82 0.52
N GLY A 18 12.72 -10.62 -0.54
CA GLY A 18 11.25 -10.66 -0.51
C GLY A 18 10.59 -9.40 0.05
N ARG A 19 11.34 -8.31 0.28
CA ARG A 19 10.81 -7.10 0.91
C ARG A 19 10.22 -6.15 -0.13
N PRO A 20 9.06 -5.51 0.16
CA PRO A 20 8.47 -4.51 -0.73
C PRO A 20 9.45 -3.38 -1.08
N SER A 21 9.64 -3.09 -2.37
CA SER A 21 10.50 -2.02 -2.86
C SER A 21 9.82 -1.15 -3.91
N PHE A 22 9.50 0.08 -3.53
CA PHE A 22 8.94 1.09 -4.43
C PHE A 22 9.95 1.56 -5.47
N GLN A 23 11.24 1.59 -5.11
CA GLN A 23 12.31 2.02 -6.01
C GLN A 23 12.49 1.02 -7.17
N LEU A 24 12.30 -0.28 -6.93
CA LEU A 24 12.30 -1.29 -7.99
C LEU A 24 11.15 -1.08 -8.97
N LEU A 25 9.94 -0.76 -8.47
CA LEU A 25 8.78 -0.46 -9.33
C LEU A 25 9.01 0.80 -10.19
N GLN A 26 9.54 1.88 -9.61
CA GLN A 26 9.78 3.13 -10.34
C GLN A 26 10.89 3.04 -11.38
N ASN A 27 11.96 2.29 -11.09
CA ASN A 27 13.15 2.22 -11.94
C ASN A 27 13.13 1.03 -12.91
N HIS A 28 12.00 0.33 -13.02
CA HIS A 28 11.81 -0.76 -13.98
C HIS A 28 11.71 -0.19 -15.41
N VAL A 29 12.86 -0.01 -16.06
CA VAL A 29 12.94 0.44 -17.46
C VAL A 29 13.42 -0.67 -18.40
N THR A 30 14.13 -1.70 -17.90
CA THR A 30 14.91 -2.61 -18.78
C THR A 30 14.84 -4.11 -18.49
N ARG A 31 14.27 -4.60 -17.38
CA ARG A 31 14.18 -6.05 -17.08
C ARG A 31 12.89 -6.44 -16.41
N PRO A 32 12.18 -7.49 -16.88
CA PRO A 32 10.93 -7.95 -16.28
C PRO A 32 11.09 -8.09 -14.76
N LEU A 33 10.21 -7.41 -14.03
CA LEU A 33 10.20 -7.38 -12.58
C LEU A 33 9.07 -8.28 -12.11
N GLU A 34 9.37 -9.19 -11.19
CA GLU A 34 8.33 -9.96 -10.52
C GLU A 34 7.55 -9.03 -9.60
N VAL A 35 6.26 -8.88 -9.88
CA VAL A 35 5.35 -8.02 -9.13
C VAL A 35 4.18 -8.82 -8.63
N PHE A 36 3.69 -8.44 -7.46
CA PHE A 36 2.58 -9.07 -6.76
C PHE A 36 1.47 -8.05 -6.59
N LEU A 37 0.22 -8.46 -6.74
CA LEU A 37 -0.93 -7.67 -6.33
C LEU A 37 -1.35 -8.10 -4.94
N TYR A 38 -1.20 -7.21 -3.96
CA TYR A 38 -1.75 -7.40 -2.61
C TYR A 38 -3.13 -6.76 -2.52
N ALA A 39 -4.16 -7.55 -2.80
CA ALA A 39 -5.55 -7.12 -2.69
C ALA A 39 -5.94 -6.91 -1.22
N PHE A 40 -6.58 -5.78 -0.92
CA PHE A 40 -6.98 -5.42 0.44
C PHE A 40 -8.47 -5.05 0.57
N ASP A 41 -9.22 -4.97 -0.52
CA ASP A 41 -10.67 -4.77 -0.52
C ASP A 41 -11.33 -5.41 -1.77
N LEU A 42 -12.63 -5.74 -1.65
CA LEU A 42 -13.47 -6.25 -2.74
C LEU A 42 -14.64 -5.29 -2.92
N LEU A 43 -14.70 -4.61 -4.06
CA LEU A 43 -15.65 -3.53 -4.30
C LEU A 43 -16.89 -3.99 -5.06
N TYR A 44 -16.77 -5.06 -5.85
CA TYR A 44 -17.85 -5.60 -6.67
C TYR A 44 -17.66 -7.09 -6.89
N GLN A 45 -18.76 -7.84 -6.93
CA GLN A 45 -18.76 -9.26 -7.25
C GLN A 45 -20.08 -9.69 -7.87
N GLY A 46 -20.04 -10.27 -9.08
CA GLY A 46 -21.17 -10.96 -9.71
C GLY A 46 -22.47 -10.16 -9.78
N GLY A 47 -22.41 -8.89 -10.19
CA GLY A 47 -23.59 -8.01 -10.27
C GLY A 47 -23.87 -7.18 -9.01
N SER A 48 -23.17 -7.44 -7.91
CA SER A 48 -23.39 -6.75 -6.62
C SER A 48 -22.30 -5.71 -6.36
N ASP A 49 -22.70 -4.45 -6.20
CA ASP A 49 -21.85 -3.38 -5.67
C ASP A 49 -21.72 -3.55 -4.14
N LEU A 50 -20.49 -3.75 -3.68
CA LEU A 50 -20.18 -4.01 -2.28
C LEU A 50 -19.69 -2.75 -1.56
N GLN A 51 -19.51 -1.61 -2.23
CA GLN A 51 -18.92 -0.42 -1.61
C GLN A 51 -19.72 0.09 -0.41
N ARG A 52 -21.04 -0.11 -0.38
CA ARG A 52 -21.90 0.27 0.76
C ARG A 52 -21.89 -0.74 1.91
N GLU A 53 -21.36 -1.94 1.68
CA GLU A 53 -21.22 -2.96 2.72
C GLU A 53 -20.16 -2.54 3.73
N ARG A 54 -20.28 -3.10 4.95
CA ARG A 54 -19.26 -2.91 5.98
C ARG A 54 -17.95 -3.54 5.56
N ILE A 55 -16.83 -2.90 5.89
CA ILE A 55 -15.50 -3.38 5.52
C ILE A 55 -15.21 -4.82 5.95
N GLU A 56 -15.74 -5.25 7.09
CA GLU A 56 -15.61 -6.63 7.55
C GLU A 56 -16.26 -7.60 6.57
N ARG A 57 -17.44 -7.26 6.04
CA ARG A 57 -18.14 -8.11 5.07
C ARG A 57 -17.41 -8.17 3.74
N ARG A 58 -16.91 -7.03 3.26
CA ARG A 58 -16.09 -6.98 2.03
C ARG A 58 -14.81 -7.80 2.20
N ARG A 59 -14.21 -7.78 3.39
CA ARG A 59 -13.01 -8.54 3.71
C ARG A 59 -13.24 -10.05 3.81
N GLU A 60 -14.35 -10.47 4.41
CA GLU A 60 -14.77 -11.89 4.41
C GLU A 60 -14.91 -12.40 2.98
N LEU A 61 -15.67 -11.69 2.14
CA LEU A 61 -15.89 -12.06 0.74
C LEU A 61 -14.58 -12.06 -0.07
N LEU A 62 -13.67 -11.11 0.18
CA LEU A 62 -12.34 -11.10 -0.43
C LEU A 62 -11.55 -12.36 -0.07
N ASN A 63 -11.52 -12.73 1.20
CA ASN A 63 -10.80 -13.91 1.67
C ASN A 63 -11.39 -15.20 1.09
N GLU A 64 -12.73 -15.31 1.05
CA GLU A 64 -13.43 -16.45 0.43
C GLU A 64 -13.09 -16.54 -1.07
N MET A 65 -13.12 -15.41 -1.78
CA MET A 65 -12.84 -15.35 -3.22
C MET A 65 -11.40 -15.73 -3.54
N LEU A 66 -10.45 -15.34 -2.68
CA LEU A 66 -9.02 -15.52 -2.89
C LEU A 66 -8.42 -16.66 -2.05
N ALA A 67 -9.24 -17.54 -1.48
CA ALA A 67 -8.77 -18.65 -0.62
C ALA A 67 -7.76 -19.57 -1.33
N GLU A 68 -7.99 -19.83 -2.62
CA GLU A 68 -7.14 -20.67 -3.48
C GLU A 68 -6.30 -19.83 -4.45
N ALA A 69 -6.19 -18.51 -4.24
CA ALA A 69 -5.38 -17.66 -5.09
C ALA A 69 -3.89 -17.97 -4.87
N MET A 70 -3.14 -18.03 -5.96
CA MET A 70 -1.68 -18.12 -5.94
C MET A 70 -1.06 -16.87 -6.54
N ASP A 71 0.26 -16.79 -6.45
CA ASP A 71 1.04 -15.73 -7.06
C ASP A 71 0.69 -15.52 -8.54
N PRO A 72 0.63 -14.26 -8.99
CA PRO A 72 1.07 -13.04 -8.29
C PRO A 72 -0.02 -12.38 -7.41
N LEU A 73 -1.20 -12.98 -7.22
CA LEU A 73 -2.30 -12.37 -6.46
C LEU A 73 -2.32 -12.86 -5.01
N ARG A 74 -2.19 -11.94 -4.06
CA ARG A 74 -2.19 -12.22 -2.62
C ARG A 74 -3.21 -11.34 -1.90
N VAL A 75 -3.70 -11.82 -0.76
CA VAL A 75 -4.47 -10.99 0.16
C VAL A 75 -3.50 -10.24 1.09
N SER A 76 -3.63 -8.91 1.18
CA SER A 76 -2.88 -8.10 2.14
C SER A 76 -3.24 -8.50 3.57
N PRO A 77 -2.29 -8.84 4.45
CA PRO A 77 -2.58 -9.40 5.77
C PRO A 77 -3.29 -8.41 6.71
N LEU A 78 -4.19 -8.92 7.54
CA LEU A 78 -4.73 -8.17 8.68
C LEU A 78 -3.73 -8.25 9.83
N LEU A 79 -3.46 -7.12 10.47
CA LEU A 79 -2.61 -7.06 11.66
C LEU A 79 -3.52 -6.94 12.89
N ASP A 80 -3.56 -7.99 13.70
CA ASP A 80 -4.28 -8.00 14.97
C ASP A 80 -3.37 -7.52 16.10
N GLY A 81 -3.97 -6.86 17.09
CA GLY A 81 -3.27 -6.39 18.28
C GLY A 81 -3.57 -4.94 18.62
N ARG A 82 -2.95 -4.47 19.70
CA ARG A 82 -3.03 -3.06 20.07
C ARG A 82 -2.21 -2.21 19.09
N SER A 83 -2.63 -0.97 18.87
CA SER A 83 -1.99 -0.07 17.89
C SER A 83 -0.50 0.14 18.15
N ASP A 84 -0.09 0.26 19.42
CA ASP A 84 1.31 0.38 19.84
C ASP A 84 2.16 -0.83 19.40
N GLN A 85 1.63 -2.04 19.60
CA GLN A 85 2.30 -3.29 19.21
C GLN A 85 2.40 -3.43 17.69
N VAL A 86 1.32 -3.14 16.97
CA VAL A 86 1.29 -3.18 15.50
C VAL A 86 2.30 -2.20 14.92
N LEU A 87 2.32 -0.96 15.41
CA LEU A 87 3.27 0.06 14.94
C LEU A 87 4.72 -0.33 15.22
N ASN A 88 5.02 -0.87 16.40
CA ASN A 88 6.36 -1.34 16.74
C ASN A 88 6.81 -2.50 15.84
N ALA A 89 5.92 -3.47 15.58
CA ALA A 89 6.21 -4.58 14.68
C ALA A 89 6.49 -4.10 13.24
N VAL A 90 5.69 -3.16 12.74
CA VAL A 90 5.85 -2.59 11.39
C VAL A 90 7.18 -1.84 11.25
N GLN A 91 7.58 -1.11 12.29
CA GLN A 91 8.91 -0.47 12.34
C GLN A 91 10.03 -1.51 12.36
N THR A 92 9.92 -2.53 13.20
CA THR A 92 10.93 -3.59 13.34
C THR A 92 11.12 -4.39 12.05
N LEU A 93 10.05 -4.61 11.29
CA LEU A 93 10.07 -5.27 9.98
C LEU A 93 10.54 -4.36 8.83
N GLY A 94 10.85 -3.08 9.11
CA GLY A 94 11.27 -2.12 8.09
C GLY A 94 10.17 -1.80 7.07
N LEU A 95 8.90 -2.02 7.41
CA LEU A 95 7.76 -1.72 6.55
C LEU A 95 7.46 -0.21 6.61
N LYS A 96 7.00 0.35 5.49
CA LYS A 96 6.72 1.80 5.34
C LYS A 96 5.66 2.34 6.29
N GLY A 97 4.74 1.49 6.75
CA GLY A 97 3.58 1.92 7.52
C GLY A 97 2.43 0.92 7.51
N VAL A 98 1.31 1.35 8.08
CA VAL A 98 0.04 0.60 8.08
C VAL A 98 -1.11 1.50 7.65
N VAL A 99 -2.18 0.88 7.16
CA VAL A 99 -3.45 1.56 6.94
C VAL A 99 -4.45 1.04 7.96
N GLY A 100 -4.87 1.89 8.90
CA GLY A 100 -5.98 1.63 9.79
C GLY A 100 -7.30 1.91 9.07
N LYS A 101 -8.21 0.94 9.07
CA LYS A 101 -9.53 1.07 8.45
C LYS A 101 -10.61 0.95 9.53
N ARG A 102 -11.55 1.91 9.58
CA ARG A 102 -12.59 1.98 10.60
C ARG A 102 -13.58 0.81 10.43
N ARG A 103 -13.77 0.05 11.51
CA ARG A 103 -14.78 -1.02 11.57
C ARG A 103 -16.17 -0.50 11.22
N GLY A 104 -16.93 -1.27 10.45
CA GLY A 104 -18.26 -0.91 9.97
C GLY A 104 -18.29 0.17 8.87
N SER A 105 -17.15 0.69 8.40
CA SER A 105 -17.17 1.72 7.36
C SER A 105 -17.53 1.16 5.99
N ALA A 106 -18.28 1.95 5.22
CA ALA A 106 -18.39 1.78 3.78
C ALA A 106 -17.04 2.08 3.08
N TYR A 107 -16.97 1.80 1.79
CA TYR A 107 -15.94 2.30 0.89
C TYR A 107 -16.44 3.60 0.25
N GLU A 108 -15.67 4.67 0.42
CA GLU A 108 -16.04 6.02 -0.05
C GLU A 108 -15.11 6.41 -1.20
N SER A 109 -15.52 6.06 -2.42
CA SER A 109 -14.71 6.27 -3.62
C SER A 109 -14.43 7.74 -3.87
N GLY A 110 -13.14 8.07 -4.10
CA GLY A 110 -12.69 9.44 -4.37
C GLY A 110 -12.61 10.37 -3.15
N GLU A 111 -13.05 9.92 -1.98
CA GLU A 111 -13.19 10.76 -0.79
C GLU A 111 -12.13 10.46 0.27
N ARG A 112 -11.61 11.51 0.93
CA ARG A 112 -10.72 11.38 2.09
C ARG A 112 -11.53 11.58 3.38
N SER A 113 -12.38 10.61 3.70
CA SER A 113 -13.36 10.68 4.79
C SER A 113 -12.82 10.45 6.22
N GLY A 114 -11.55 10.03 6.34
CA GLY A 114 -10.95 9.63 7.61
C GLY A 114 -11.42 8.26 8.12
N ALA A 115 -12.21 7.51 7.35
CA ALA A 115 -12.47 6.10 7.63
C ALA A 115 -11.19 5.26 7.47
N TRP A 116 -10.29 5.67 6.58
CA TRP A 116 -8.98 5.07 6.37
C TRP A 116 -7.89 6.06 6.78
N ILE A 117 -7.00 5.63 7.66
CA ILE A 117 -5.89 6.44 8.18
C ILE A 117 -4.60 5.73 7.90
N LYS A 118 -3.68 6.43 7.22
CA LYS A 118 -2.34 5.92 6.94
C LYS A 118 -1.40 6.37 8.04
N PHE A 119 -0.76 5.42 8.71
CA PHE A 119 0.35 5.67 9.63
C PHE A 119 1.64 5.27 8.92
N ARG A 120 2.61 6.18 8.87
CA ARG A 120 3.94 5.91 8.31
C ARG A 120 4.95 5.77 9.43
N THR A 121 5.89 4.87 9.25
CA THR A 121 7.00 4.64 10.18
C THR A 121 8.17 5.58 9.91
N ASN A 122 8.37 5.96 8.65
CA ASN A 122 9.39 6.92 8.26
C ASN A 122 8.97 8.32 8.71
N GLN A 123 9.93 9.06 9.26
CA GLN A 123 9.80 10.50 9.40
C GLN A 123 9.89 11.12 8.00
N ASP A 124 8.88 11.89 7.63
CA ASP A 124 8.89 12.73 6.46
C ASP A 124 8.87 14.19 6.88
N GLN A 125 9.59 15.01 6.13
CA GLN A 125 9.72 16.44 6.34
C GLN A 125 9.73 17.11 4.98
N ASP A 126 9.20 18.32 4.92
CA ASP A 126 9.27 19.15 3.73
C ASP A 126 10.66 19.78 3.64
N PHE A 127 11.27 19.68 2.46
CA PHE A 127 12.57 20.25 2.17
C PHE A 127 12.53 21.13 0.94
N VAL A 128 13.43 22.10 0.88
CA VAL A 128 13.69 22.91 -0.32
C VAL A 128 14.84 22.29 -1.09
N ILE A 129 14.65 22.09 -2.40
CA ILE A 129 15.73 21.67 -3.30
C ILE A 129 16.64 22.87 -3.56
N GLY A 130 17.87 22.81 -3.06
CA GLY A 130 18.89 23.84 -3.28
C GLY A 130 19.84 23.55 -4.45
N GLY A 131 19.84 22.31 -4.95
CA GLY A 131 20.69 21.91 -6.07
C GLY A 131 20.58 20.42 -6.39
N TYR A 132 21.34 19.98 -7.39
CA TYR A 132 21.39 18.58 -7.81
C TYR A 132 22.77 18.21 -8.35
N VAL A 133 23.10 16.92 -8.32
CA VAL A 133 24.27 16.36 -9.01
C VAL A 133 23.80 15.76 -10.34
N PRO A 134 24.31 16.20 -11.50
CA PRO A 134 23.94 15.63 -12.79
C PRO A 134 24.35 14.16 -12.90
N GLY A 135 23.47 13.37 -13.50
CA GLY A 135 23.63 11.94 -13.77
C GLY A 135 23.47 11.63 -15.25
N SER A 136 23.80 10.40 -15.66
CA SER A 136 23.77 9.99 -17.08
C SER A 136 22.38 10.04 -17.74
N LEU A 137 21.31 10.01 -16.93
CA LEU A 137 19.91 10.10 -17.39
C LEU A 137 19.16 11.29 -16.77
N GLY A 138 19.86 12.28 -16.20
CA GLY A 138 19.24 13.43 -15.54
C GLY A 138 20.05 13.90 -14.34
N PHE A 139 19.57 13.61 -13.13
CA PHE A 139 20.27 13.90 -11.88
C PHE A 139 20.34 12.65 -11.01
N ASP A 140 21.48 12.44 -10.37
CA ASP A 140 21.74 11.27 -9.50
C ASP A 140 21.35 11.54 -8.04
N SER A 141 21.42 12.80 -7.61
CA SER A 141 21.07 13.20 -6.25
C SER A 141 20.60 14.65 -6.15
N LEU A 142 19.86 14.94 -5.09
CA LEU A 142 19.37 16.26 -4.74
C LEU A 142 20.07 16.77 -3.48
N LEU A 143 20.47 18.03 -3.49
CA LEU A 143 20.85 18.77 -2.31
C LEU A 143 19.57 19.42 -1.74
N VAL A 144 19.23 19.08 -0.51
CA VAL A 144 18.02 19.56 0.16
C VAL A 144 18.36 20.28 1.46
N GLY A 145 17.54 21.26 1.82
CA GLY A 145 17.68 22.04 3.05
C GLY A 145 16.32 22.39 3.67
N VAL A 146 16.35 22.91 4.90
CA VAL A 146 15.18 23.35 5.66
C VAL A 146 15.36 24.83 6.01
N TYR A 147 14.27 25.59 6.09
CA TYR A 147 14.32 26.93 6.67
C TYR A 147 14.35 26.81 8.20
N GLU A 148 15.32 27.44 8.85
CA GLU A 148 15.24 27.76 10.27
C GLU A 148 14.68 29.18 10.40
N ASP A 149 13.57 29.34 11.12
CA ASP A 149 13.09 30.65 11.53
C ASP A 149 14.09 31.23 12.54
N ALA A 150 14.55 32.46 12.30
CA ALA A 150 15.58 33.16 13.07
C ALA A 150 15.11 33.61 14.47
#